data_AF-A0A433DC95-F1
#
_entry.id   AF-A0A433DC95-F1
#
_cell.length_a   1.000
_cell.length_b   1.000
_cell.length_c   1.000
_cell.angle_alpha   90.00
_cell.angle_beta   90.00
_cell.angle_gamma   90.00
#
_symmetry.space_group_name_H-M   'P 1'
#
loop_
_entity.id
_entity.type
_entity.pdbx_description
1 polymer ?
#
loop_
_entity_poly.entity_id
_entity_poly.type
_entity_poly.pdbx_seq_one_letter_code
_entity_poly.pdbx_strand_id
1 'polypeptide(L)'
;MQDITRRTLDTTETSGVASTASGSAGRPRNPLVPDHLQTKDVYRWSYDDVVSFLSANLETWELEDAQYQIFKKEKIGGKSLLLLTKEDFLIRPFELPLGSALAIVLIVRDLKKAKGIDEFGAGL
;
A
#
# COMPACT_ATOMS: atom_id res chain seq x y z
N MET A 1 -46.32 -14.47 45.98
CA MET A 1 -45.41 -15.00 44.93
C MET A 1 -45.61 -14.18 43.67
N GLN A 2 -44.51 -13.89 43.00
CA GLN A 2 -44.23 -12.65 42.26
C GLN A 2 -44.85 -12.57 40.86
N ASP A 3 -45.03 -11.32 40.43
CA ASP A 3 -45.62 -10.80 39.20
C ASP A 3 -45.10 -11.38 37.87
N ILE A 4 -46.04 -11.53 36.92
CA ILE A 4 -45.84 -11.91 35.53
C ILE A 4 -45.38 -10.68 34.75
N THR A 5 -44.10 -10.62 34.37
CA THR A 5 -43.58 -9.58 33.46
C THR A 5 -43.42 -10.15 32.05
N ARG A 6 -44.19 -9.59 31.12
CA ARG A 6 -44.16 -9.82 29.67
C ARG A 6 -42.77 -9.45 29.11
N ARG A 7 -42.08 -10.38 28.44
CA ARG A 7 -40.85 -10.10 27.70
C ARG A 7 -41.20 -10.01 26.22
N THR A 8 -41.20 -8.77 25.72
CA THR A 8 -41.32 -8.44 24.30
C THR A 8 -40.12 -8.97 23.53
N LEU A 9 -40.42 -9.61 22.40
CA LEU A 9 -39.50 -10.06 21.39
C LEU A 9 -39.35 -8.91 20.39
N ASP A 10 -38.14 -8.40 20.19
CA ASP A 10 -37.86 -7.59 19.00
C ASP A 10 -36.50 -7.99 18.42
N THR A 11 -36.55 -8.27 17.13
CA THR A 11 -35.48 -8.79 16.28
C THR A 11 -35.20 -7.71 15.24
N THR A 12 -33.95 -7.66 14.73
CA THR A 12 -33.41 -6.78 13.67
C THR A 12 -33.12 -5.35 14.16
N GLU A 13 -31.97 -4.73 13.86
CA GLU A 13 -31.29 -4.65 12.57
C GLU A 13 -29.75 -4.56 12.70
N THR A 14 -29.09 -5.21 11.76
CA THR A 14 -27.73 -4.96 11.28
C THR A 14 -27.51 -3.48 10.95
N SER A 15 -26.43 -2.86 11.45
CA SER A 15 -25.63 -1.96 10.62
C SER A 15 -24.30 -1.63 11.29
N GLY A 16 -23.23 -1.72 10.50
CA GLY A 16 -21.87 -1.52 10.96
C GLY A 16 -21.60 -0.10 11.45
N VAL A 17 -20.76 0.00 12.46
CA VAL A 17 -19.96 1.20 12.70
C VAL A 17 -18.55 0.74 12.98
N ALA A 18 -17.74 0.70 11.92
CA ALA A 18 -16.29 0.74 12.08
C ALA A 18 -15.95 2.12 12.68
N SER A 19 -15.83 2.16 14.00
CA SER A 19 -15.42 3.37 14.71
C SER A 19 -13.95 3.66 14.43
N THR A 20 -13.74 4.57 13.48
CA THR A 20 -12.71 5.61 13.42
C THR A 20 -11.53 5.46 14.40
N ALA A 21 -10.44 4.87 13.93
CA ALA A 21 -9.13 5.08 14.56
C ALA A 21 -8.58 6.44 14.11
N SER A 22 -9.01 7.51 14.79
CA SER A 22 -8.23 8.75 14.85
C SER A 22 -7.07 8.51 15.81
N GLY A 23 -5.85 8.47 15.28
CA GLY A 23 -4.64 8.19 16.03
C GLY A 23 -3.40 8.72 15.32
N SER A 24 -2.98 9.91 15.80
CA SER A 24 -1.60 10.34 16.06
C SER A 24 -0.46 9.85 15.16
N ALA A 25 0.35 10.83 14.73
CA ALA A 25 1.71 10.67 14.22
C ALA A 25 2.50 9.55 14.93
N GLY A 26 3.09 8.65 14.13
CA GLY A 26 4.08 7.68 14.57
C GLY A 26 3.69 6.22 14.38
N ARG A 27 3.91 5.65 13.19
CA ARG A 27 4.41 4.27 12.98
C ARG A 27 4.67 4.02 11.48
N PRO A 28 5.72 3.27 11.09
CA PRO A 28 5.70 2.62 9.79
C PRO A 28 4.54 1.62 9.83
N ARG A 29 3.43 1.94 9.16
CA ARG A 29 2.48 0.90 8.79
C ARG A 29 3.22 0.09 7.74
N ASN A 30 3.43 -1.19 8.01
CA ASN A 30 3.88 -2.12 6.97
C ASN A 30 3.03 -1.86 5.74
N PRO A 31 3.63 -1.79 4.54
CA PRO A 31 2.86 -1.51 3.35
C PRO A 31 1.79 -2.58 3.17
N LEU A 32 0.60 -2.17 2.73
CA LEU A 32 -0.47 -3.08 2.41
C LEU A 32 -0.05 -3.89 1.18
N VAL A 33 0.17 -5.18 1.38
CA VAL A 33 0.48 -6.12 0.31
C VAL A 33 -0.81 -6.88 -0.01
N PRO A 34 -1.39 -6.71 -1.21
CA PRO A 34 -2.56 -7.48 -1.64
C PRO A 34 -2.38 -9.00 -1.43
N ASP A 35 -3.46 -9.71 -1.08
CA ASP A 35 -3.41 -11.13 -0.70
C ASP A 35 -2.69 -12.00 -1.74
N HIS A 36 -2.97 -11.78 -3.02
CA HIS A 36 -2.34 -12.52 -4.14
C HIS A 36 -0.81 -12.26 -4.28
N LEU A 37 -0.28 -11.26 -3.59
CA LEU A 37 1.14 -10.89 -3.58
C LEU A 37 1.85 -11.25 -2.26
N GLN A 38 1.13 -11.71 -1.25
CA GLN A 38 1.71 -11.98 0.07
C GLN A 38 2.79 -13.08 0.02
N THR A 39 2.58 -14.12 -0.78
CA THR A 39 3.52 -15.25 -0.93
C THR A 39 4.42 -15.12 -2.17
N LYS A 40 4.15 -14.15 -3.04
CA LYS A 40 4.88 -13.95 -4.29
C LYS A 40 6.17 -13.17 -4.04
N ASP A 41 7.28 -13.70 -4.53
CA ASP A 41 8.57 -13.02 -4.55
C ASP A 41 8.47 -11.69 -5.32
N VAL A 42 8.88 -10.59 -4.67
CA VAL A 42 8.82 -9.23 -5.23
C VAL A 42 9.64 -9.15 -6.51
N TYR A 43 10.77 -9.85 -6.63
CA TYR A 43 11.57 -9.86 -7.87
C TYR A 43 10.80 -10.44 -9.08
N ARG A 44 9.73 -11.20 -8.82
CA ARG A 44 8.87 -11.85 -9.83
C ARG A 44 7.55 -11.12 -10.05
N TRP A 45 7.34 -9.97 -9.44
CA TRP A 45 6.14 -9.17 -9.70
C TRP A 45 6.16 -8.65 -11.14
N SER A 46 5.07 -8.89 -11.85
CA SER A 46 4.74 -8.26 -13.13
C SER A 46 4.43 -6.78 -12.93
N TYR A 47 4.28 -6.04 -14.02
CA TYR A 47 3.86 -4.64 -13.94
C TYR A 47 2.45 -4.49 -13.35
N ASP A 48 1.55 -5.46 -13.57
CA ASP A 48 0.20 -5.42 -12.99
C ASP A 48 0.22 -5.69 -11.48
N ASP A 49 1.10 -6.58 -11.01
CA ASP A 49 1.32 -6.81 -9.57
C ASP A 49 1.86 -5.55 -8.89
N VAL A 50 2.82 -4.86 -9.52
CA VAL A 50 3.35 -3.58 -9.04
C VAL A 50 2.22 -2.57 -8.93
N VAL A 51 1.46 -2.36 -10.01
CA VAL A 51 0.33 -1.42 -10.00
C VAL A 51 -0.67 -1.77 -8.90
N SER A 52 -1.01 -3.05 -8.71
CA SER A 52 -1.92 -3.48 -7.65
C SER A 52 -1.38 -3.14 -6.25
N PHE A 53 -0.08 -3.34 -6.02
CA PHE A 53 0.58 -2.95 -4.78
C PHE A 53 0.56 -1.42 -4.57
N LEU A 54 0.90 -0.63 -5.59
CA LEU A 54 0.87 0.84 -5.49
C LEU A 54 -0.56 1.33 -5.16
N SER A 55 -1.56 0.82 -5.89
CA SER A 55 -2.97 1.19 -5.69
C SER A 55 -3.49 0.80 -4.31
N ALA A 56 -3.06 -0.33 -3.75
CA ALA A 56 -3.47 -0.75 -2.41
C ALA A 56 -2.99 0.20 -1.30
N ASN A 57 -2.04 1.08 -1.59
CA ASN A 57 -1.47 2.00 -0.62
C ASN A 57 -1.82 3.48 -0.90
N LEU A 58 -2.63 3.77 -1.91
CA LEU A 58 -3.06 5.09 -2.44
C LEU A 58 -3.28 6.20 -1.40
N GLU A 59 -3.97 5.90 -0.30
CA GLU A 59 -4.26 6.89 0.76
C GLU A 59 -3.00 7.48 1.42
N THR A 60 -1.85 6.83 1.26
CA THR A 60 -0.55 7.28 1.81
C THR A 60 0.23 8.20 0.85
N TRP A 61 -0.24 8.38 -0.41
CA TRP A 61 0.64 8.67 -1.55
C TRP A 61 0.53 10.09 -2.10
N GLU A 62 -0.60 10.76 -1.86
CA GLU A 62 -0.97 12.01 -2.57
C GLU A 62 -0.66 11.90 -4.09
N LEU A 63 -0.80 10.70 -4.67
CA LEU A 63 -0.58 10.46 -6.10
C LEU A 63 -1.92 10.52 -6.85
N GLU A 64 -1.90 11.18 -7.99
CA GLU A 64 -3.00 11.25 -8.94
C GLU A 64 -3.00 10.02 -9.88
N ASP A 65 -4.18 9.66 -10.39
CA ASP A 65 -4.36 8.52 -11.32
C ASP A 65 -3.39 8.55 -12.53
N ALA A 66 -3.04 9.73 -13.03
CA ALA A 66 -2.11 9.90 -14.14
C ALA A 66 -0.71 9.33 -13.84
N GLN A 67 -0.27 9.41 -12.58
CA GLN A 67 1.05 8.96 -12.16
C GLN A 67 1.11 7.43 -12.05
N TYR A 68 0.00 6.78 -11.71
CA TYR A 68 -0.13 5.31 -11.75
C TYR A 68 -0.01 4.76 -13.17
N GLN A 69 -0.52 5.49 -14.16
CA GLN A 69 -0.43 5.05 -15.56
C GLN A 69 1.01 5.01 -16.07
N ILE A 70 1.93 5.78 -15.48
CA ILE A 70 3.35 5.78 -15.86
C ILE A 70 3.98 4.42 -15.57
N PHE A 71 3.72 3.83 -14.39
CA PHE A 71 4.24 2.50 -14.04
C PHE A 71 3.79 1.41 -15.03
N LYS A 72 2.53 1.49 -15.48
CA LYS A 72 1.98 0.57 -16.47
C LYS A 72 2.60 0.79 -17.85
N LYS A 73 2.68 2.04 -18.29
CA LYS A 73 3.26 2.44 -19.60
C LYS A 73 4.72 2.02 -19.72
N GLU A 74 5.51 2.27 -18.68
CA GLU A 74 6.94 1.95 -18.63
C GLU A 74 7.20 0.49 -18.23
N LYS A 75 6.15 -0.31 -18.03
CA LYS A 75 6.21 -1.74 -17.69
C LYS A 75 7.12 -2.04 -16.48
N ILE A 76 6.97 -1.23 -15.43
CA ILE A 76 7.77 -1.35 -14.21
C ILE A 76 7.34 -2.59 -13.44
N GLY A 77 8.10 -3.68 -13.57
CA GLY A 77 7.96 -4.87 -12.74
C GLY A 77 8.72 -4.76 -11.42
N GLY A 78 8.59 -5.77 -10.55
CA GLY A 78 9.13 -5.69 -9.19
C GLY A 78 10.64 -5.53 -9.11
N LYS A 79 11.41 -6.15 -10.01
CA LYS A 79 12.87 -5.93 -10.10
C LYS A 79 13.20 -4.45 -10.35
N SER A 80 12.52 -3.82 -11.31
CA SER A 80 12.72 -2.39 -11.62
C SER A 80 12.26 -1.52 -10.45
N LEU A 81 11.10 -1.82 -9.87
CA LEU A 81 10.58 -1.10 -8.69
C LEU A 81 11.59 -1.07 -7.54
N LEU A 82 12.26 -2.20 -7.26
CA LEU A 82 13.25 -2.30 -6.19
C LEU A 82 14.54 -1.51 -6.46
N LEU A 83 14.80 -1.15 -7.72
CA LEU A 83 15.98 -0.39 -8.15
C LEU A 83 15.72 1.11 -8.31
N LEU A 84 14.45 1.52 -8.47
CA LEU A 84 14.10 2.93 -8.61
C LEU A 84 14.51 3.73 -7.38
N THR A 85 15.08 4.89 -7.65
CA THR A 85 15.56 5.86 -6.66
C THR A 85 14.65 7.08 -6.62
N LYS A 86 14.88 7.95 -5.62
CA LYS A 86 14.17 9.24 -5.56
C LYS A 86 14.45 10.05 -6.83
N GLU A 87 15.69 10.05 -7.30
CA GLU A 87 16.14 10.80 -8.48
C GLU A 87 15.42 10.35 -9.76
N ASP A 88 15.18 9.04 -9.93
CA ASP A 88 14.43 8.50 -11.08
C ASP A 88 12.99 9.03 -11.14
N PHE A 89 12.38 9.26 -9.98
CA PHE A 89 11.01 9.79 -9.90
C PHE A 89 10.92 11.29 -10.20
N LEU A 90 12.02 12.04 -10.07
CA LEU A 90 12.04 13.50 -10.27
C LEU A 90 12.26 13.90 -11.73
N ILE A 91 12.64 12.96 -12.59
CA ILE A 91 12.91 13.19 -14.01
C ILE A 91 11.91 12.43 -14.89
N ARG A 92 11.93 12.69 -16.20
CA ARG A 92 11.15 11.89 -17.16
C ARG A 92 11.52 10.41 -17.06
N PRO A 93 10.53 9.49 -17.15
CA PRO A 93 9.13 9.73 -17.53
C PRO A 93 8.19 10.08 -16.37
N PHE A 94 8.66 10.09 -15.12
CA PHE A 94 7.83 10.21 -13.93
C PHE A 94 7.50 11.66 -13.55
N GLU A 95 8.51 12.53 -13.51
CA GLU A 95 8.38 13.97 -13.14
C GLU A 95 7.47 14.22 -11.93
N LEU A 96 7.56 13.37 -10.90
CA LEU A 96 6.70 13.46 -9.72
C LEU A 96 7.07 14.67 -8.85
N PRO A 97 6.08 15.29 -8.17
CA PRO A 97 6.37 16.18 -7.05
C PRO A 97 7.26 15.49 -6.00
N LEU A 98 8.15 16.27 -5.38
CA LEU A 98 9.13 15.73 -4.43
C LEU A 98 8.48 14.95 -3.27
N GLY A 99 7.33 15.42 -2.76
CA GLY A 99 6.59 14.73 -1.70
C GLY A 99 6.19 13.32 -2.10
N SER A 100 5.58 13.18 -3.29
CA SER A 100 5.14 11.88 -3.81
C SER A 100 6.32 10.95 -4.13
N ALA A 101 7.40 11.49 -4.70
CA ALA A 101 8.63 10.72 -4.92
C ALA A 101 9.20 10.14 -3.61
N LEU A 102 9.23 10.93 -2.55
CA LEU A 102 9.67 10.47 -1.22
C LEU A 102 8.74 9.42 -0.63
N ALA A 103 7.41 9.58 -0.79
CA ALA A 103 6.43 8.61 -0.31
C ALA A 103 6.62 7.23 -0.95
N ILE A 104 6.84 7.17 -2.26
CA ILE A 104 7.10 5.91 -2.97
C ILE A 104 8.44 5.29 -2.51
N VAL A 105 9.50 6.08 -2.34
CA VAL A 105 10.78 5.55 -1.85
C VAL A 105 10.64 4.95 -0.45
N LEU A 106 9.89 5.61 0.43
CA LEU A 106 9.65 5.12 1.79
C LEU A 106 8.87 3.81 1.79
N ILE A 107 7.83 3.68 0.96
CA ILE A 107 7.02 2.47 0.95
C ILE A 107 7.74 1.28 0.31
N VAL A 108 8.56 1.52 -0.72
CA VAL A 108 9.43 0.47 -1.29
C VAL A 108 10.49 0.04 -0.29
N ARG A 109 11.06 0.97 0.49
CA ARG A 109 11.95 0.63 1.61
C ARG A 109 11.25 -0.25 2.65
N ASP A 110 10.04 0.09 3.05
CA ASP A 110 9.32 -0.70 4.05
C ASP A 110 8.83 -2.05 3.49
N LEU A 111 8.55 -2.13 2.18
CA LEU A 111 8.33 -3.40 1.46
C LEU A 111 9.58 -4.28 1.52
N LYS A 112 10.76 -3.73 1.24
CA LYS A 112 12.04 -4.45 1.31
C LYS A 112 12.24 -5.03 2.71
N LYS A 113 12.05 -4.23 3.75
CA LYS A 113 12.13 -4.70 5.15
C LYS A 113 11.12 -5.81 5.46
N ALA A 114 9.86 -5.62 5.08
CA ALA A 114 8.78 -6.59 5.33
C ALA A 114 9.02 -7.93 4.62
N LYS A 115 9.72 -7.91 3.49
CA LYS A 115 10.04 -9.09 2.68
C LYS A 115 11.46 -9.63 2.92
N GLY A 116 12.25 -9.04 3.83
CA GLY A 116 13.63 -9.44 4.08
C GLY A 116 14.53 -9.28 2.85
N ILE A 117 14.31 -8.24 2.04
CA ILE A 117 15.11 -7.93 0.85
C ILE A 117 16.23 -6.97 1.29
N ASP A 118 17.44 -7.48 1.31
CA ASP A 118 18.61 -6.71 1.73
C ASP A 118 18.91 -5.56 0.75
N GLU A 119 19.21 -4.37 1.28
CA GLU A 119 19.57 -3.18 0.49
C GLU A 119 20.95 -3.30 -0.18
N PHE A 120 21.69 -4.39 0.08
CA PHE A 120 23.10 -4.61 -0.33
C PHE A 120 23.29 -5.55 -1.55
N GLY A 121 22.23 -5.85 -2.31
CA GLY A 121 22.31 -6.68 -3.52
C GLY A 121 22.68 -5.95 -4.83
N ALA A 122 23.19 -4.72 -4.76
CA ALA A 122 23.64 -3.95 -5.92
C ALA A 122 25.00 -3.30 -5.63
N GLY A 123 26.08 -4.09 -5.69
CA GLY A 123 27.43 -3.57 -5.62
C GLY A 123 28.46 -4.56 -5.09
N LEU A 124 28.89 -5.48 -5.96
CA LEU A 124 30.30 -5.76 -6.30
C LEU A 124 30.33 -6.63 -7.56
#